data_AF-A0A327KB84-F1
#
_entry.id   AF-A0A327KB84-F1
#
_cell.length_a   1.000
_cell.length_b   1.000
_cell.length_c   1.000
_cell.angle_alpha   90.00
_cell.angle_beta   90.00
_cell.angle_gamma   90.00
#
_symmetry.space_group_name_H-M   'P 1'
#
loop_
_entity.id
_entity.type
_entity.pdbx_description
1 polymer ?
#
loop_
_entity_poly.entity_id
_entity_poly.type
_entity_poly.pdbx_seq_one_letter_code
_entity_poly.pdbx_strand_id
1 'polypeptide(L)'
;MRSAEAAIAVPVPALPPGRRRAPGLAVLLIALAGFVLTLLVFWPGVMTFDARFVLAAARAGTYGDWQSPVMAWLWRLIDPLAPGPRSMLLLTTALYWSGFALIGLVLARRTPWLGPVTTALGFVPSGFMFLGILWRDILFGCVWLLAAALALAASKKEPPTPAPSPPLASRAGGGESKRFGPPP
;
A
#
# COMPACT_ATOMS: atom_id res chain seq x y z
N MET A 1 29.09 -4.17 42.64
CA MET A 1 28.75 -2.98 41.83
C MET A 1 28.35 -3.42 40.42
N ARG A 2 27.11 -3.88 40.21
CA ARG A 2 26.53 -4.10 38.88
C ARG A 2 25.23 -3.30 38.84
N SER A 3 25.29 -2.21 38.11
CA SER A 3 24.22 -1.24 37.92
C SER A 3 23.01 -1.91 37.30
N ALA A 4 21.85 -1.68 37.92
CA ALA A 4 20.55 -2.04 37.40
C ALA A 4 20.22 -1.14 36.20
N GLU A 5 20.25 -1.70 34.98
CA GLU A 5 19.59 -1.09 33.83
C GLU A 5 18.08 -1.28 34.00
N ALA A 6 17.47 -0.39 34.78
CA ALA A 6 16.03 -0.20 34.74
C ALA A 6 15.71 0.44 33.39
N ALA A 7 15.32 -0.39 32.43
CA ALA A 7 14.73 0.07 31.17
C ALA A 7 13.53 0.97 31.51
N ILE A 8 13.69 2.27 31.29
CA ILE A 8 12.63 3.26 31.43
C ILE A 8 11.61 2.95 30.34
N ALA A 9 10.59 2.18 30.70
CA ALA A 9 9.39 2.01 29.88
C ALA A 9 8.69 3.37 29.83
N VAL A 10 8.97 4.16 28.79
CA VAL A 10 8.22 5.40 28.52
C VAL A 10 6.78 4.98 28.22
N PRO A 11 5.80 5.35 29.07
CA PRO A 11 4.41 5.03 28.80
C PRO A 11 3.98 5.87 27.60
N VAL A 12 3.80 5.22 26.44
CA VAL A 12 3.19 5.87 25.27
C VAL A 12 1.74 6.17 25.64
N PRO A 13 1.33 7.46 25.75
CA PRO A 13 -0.01 7.79 26.16
C PRO A 13 -1.00 7.23 25.13
N ALA A 14 -1.99 6.49 25.61
CA ALA A 14 -3.09 6.02 24.79
C ALA A 14 -3.86 7.23 24.23
N LEU A 15 -3.66 7.51 22.93
CA LEU A 15 -4.35 8.62 22.27
C LEU A 15 -5.87 8.45 22.33
N PRO A 16 -6.62 9.54 22.58
CA PRO A 16 -8.08 9.50 22.67
C PRO A 16 -8.70 8.94 21.38
N PRO A 17 -9.83 8.20 21.49
CA PRO A 17 -10.43 7.45 20.38
C PRO A 17 -10.76 8.32 19.15
N GLY A 18 -10.98 9.63 19.32
CA GLY A 18 -11.20 10.58 18.21
C GLY A 18 -9.97 10.84 17.33
N ARG A 19 -8.74 10.79 17.88
CA ARG A 19 -7.50 11.02 17.11
C ARG A 19 -7.14 9.86 16.18
N ARG A 20 -7.75 8.69 16.36
CA ARG A 20 -7.50 7.50 15.53
C ARG A 20 -8.16 7.59 14.14
N ARG A 21 -9.23 8.39 13.99
CA ARG A 21 -9.94 8.56 12.70
C ARG A 21 -9.42 9.71 11.85
N ALA A 22 -8.88 10.75 12.48
CA ALA A 22 -8.33 11.93 11.83
C ALA A 22 -7.32 11.63 10.69
N PRO A 23 -6.32 10.75 10.85
CA PRO A 23 -5.35 10.48 9.78
C PRO A 23 -6.00 9.74 8.59
N GLY A 24 -6.96 8.85 8.85
CA GLY A 24 -7.67 8.15 7.78
C GLY A 24 -8.57 9.09 6.97
N LEU A 25 -9.25 10.02 7.63
CA LEU A 25 -10.03 11.05 6.94
C LEU A 25 -9.12 11.95 6.08
N ALA A 26 -7.98 12.38 6.62
CA ALA A 26 -7.00 13.17 5.86
C ALA A 26 -6.52 12.43 4.61
N VAL A 27 -6.23 11.13 4.70
CA VAL A 27 -5.88 10.29 3.54
C VAL A 27 -6.98 10.32 2.48
N LEU A 28 -8.24 10.08 2.88
CA LEU A 28 -9.37 10.07 1.95
C LEU A 28 -9.59 11.45 1.30
N LEU A 29 -9.47 12.53 2.06
CA LEU A 29 -9.60 13.90 1.54
C LEU A 29 -8.48 14.26 0.57
N ILE A 30 -7.23 13.89 0.86
CA ILE A 30 -6.09 14.11 -0.03
C ILE A 30 -6.28 13.32 -1.33
N ALA A 31 -6.67 12.06 -1.24
CA ALA A 31 -6.92 11.23 -2.41
C ALA A 31 -8.09 11.74 -3.26
N LEU A 32 -9.18 12.19 -2.62
CA LEU A 32 -10.32 12.79 -3.31
C LEU A 32 -9.94 14.11 -3.98
N ALA A 33 -9.21 14.98 -3.28
CA ALA A 33 -8.72 16.23 -3.84
C ALA A 33 -7.79 15.98 -5.04
N GLY A 34 -6.92 14.97 -4.93
CA GLY A 34 -6.06 14.51 -6.01
C GLY A 34 -6.85 14.02 -7.21
N PHE A 35 -7.83 13.15 -6.98
CA PHE A 35 -8.71 12.62 -8.02
C PHE A 35 -9.45 13.76 -8.76
N VAL A 36 -10.07 14.66 -8.01
CA VAL A 36 -10.79 15.81 -8.58
C VAL A 36 -9.82 16.73 -9.33
N LEU A 37 -8.65 17.04 -8.77
CA LEU A 37 -7.65 17.88 -9.43
C LEU A 37 -7.14 17.26 -10.73
N THR A 38 -6.83 15.97 -10.74
CA THR A 38 -6.42 15.26 -11.97
C THR A 38 -7.48 15.38 -13.04
N LEU A 39 -8.76 15.21 -12.71
CA LEU A 39 -9.84 15.41 -13.67
C LEU A 39 -9.94 16.86 -14.12
N LEU A 40 -9.88 17.84 -13.21
CA LEU A 40 -9.95 19.26 -13.58
C LEU A 40 -8.84 19.69 -14.55
N VAL A 41 -7.62 19.18 -14.34
CA VAL A 41 -6.44 19.54 -15.15
C VAL A 41 -6.40 18.79 -16.48
N PHE A 42 -6.75 17.50 -16.48
CA PHE A 42 -6.50 16.64 -17.63
C PHE A 42 -7.75 16.21 -18.39
N TRP A 43 -8.95 16.66 -18.02
CA TRP A 43 -10.17 16.31 -18.75
C TRP A 43 -10.15 16.81 -20.20
N PRO A 44 -10.53 15.99 -21.20
CA PRO A 44 -11.06 14.62 -21.11
C PRO A 44 -9.99 13.50 -21.16
N GLY A 45 -8.72 13.86 -21.24
CA GLY A 45 -7.57 12.98 -21.42
C GLY A 45 -6.87 13.26 -22.76
N VAL A 46 -5.54 13.24 -22.76
CA VAL A 46 -4.72 13.45 -23.95
C VAL A 46 -4.62 12.15 -24.73
N MET A 47 -5.27 12.14 -25.89
CA MET A 47 -5.27 11.01 -26.81
C MET A 47 -4.10 11.08 -27.78
N THR A 48 -3.06 10.29 -27.52
CA THR A 48 -1.93 10.12 -28.43
C THR A 48 -2.29 9.23 -29.62
N PHE A 49 -1.42 9.16 -30.63
CA PHE A 49 -1.64 8.31 -31.80
C PHE A 49 -1.86 6.85 -31.40
N ASP A 50 -0.98 6.29 -30.55
CA ASP A 50 -1.12 4.91 -30.04
C ASP A 50 -2.49 4.66 -29.39
N ALA A 51 -2.92 5.58 -28.51
CA ALA A 51 -4.20 5.47 -27.81
C ALA A 51 -5.41 5.50 -28.76
N ARG A 52 -5.33 6.26 -29.86
CA ARG A 52 -6.40 6.28 -30.89
C ARG A 52 -6.54 4.93 -31.58
N PHE A 53 -5.44 4.27 -31.91
CA PHE A 53 -5.47 2.93 -32.51
C PHE A 53 -6.05 1.89 -31.55
N VAL A 54 -5.67 1.96 -30.27
CA VAL A 54 -6.24 1.08 -29.23
C VAL A 54 -7.75 1.28 -29.10
N LEU A 55 -8.24 2.53 -29.09
CA LEU A 55 -9.68 2.82 -29.02
C LEU A 55 -10.43 2.38 -30.30
N ALA A 56 -9.82 2.55 -31.48
CA ALA A 56 -10.40 2.09 -32.73
C ALA A 56 -10.54 0.55 -32.73
N ALA A 57 -9.50 -0.16 -32.30
CA ALA A 57 -9.53 -1.61 -32.15
C ALA A 57 -10.55 -2.09 -31.11
N ALA A 58 -10.65 -1.37 -29.98
CA ALA A 58 -11.65 -1.62 -28.95
C ALA A 58 -13.08 -1.58 -29.51
N ARG A 59 -13.38 -0.58 -30.36
CA ARG A 59 -14.69 -0.40 -30.99
C ARG A 59 -14.95 -1.38 -32.13
N ALA A 60 -13.93 -1.70 -32.93
CA ALA A 60 -14.04 -2.68 -34.00
C ALA A 60 -14.17 -4.12 -33.47
N GLY A 61 -13.69 -4.39 -32.25
CA GLY A 61 -13.65 -5.75 -31.69
C GLY A 61 -12.61 -6.65 -32.35
N THR A 62 -11.74 -6.09 -33.19
CA THR A 62 -10.64 -6.76 -33.86
C THR A 62 -9.32 -6.26 -33.28
N TYR A 63 -8.54 -7.16 -32.71
CA TYR A 63 -7.27 -6.82 -32.06
C TYR A 63 -6.12 -7.22 -32.97
N GLY A 64 -5.31 -6.23 -33.36
CA GLY A 64 -4.06 -6.46 -34.08
C GLY A 64 -2.95 -7.00 -33.17
N ASP A 65 -1.80 -7.28 -33.77
CA ASP A 65 -0.57 -7.75 -33.11
C ASP A 65 0.21 -6.62 -32.40
N TRP A 66 0.15 -5.39 -32.95
CA TRP A 66 0.89 -4.23 -32.43
C TRP A 66 0.19 -3.52 -31.25
N GLN A 67 -1.15 -3.52 -31.24
CA GLN A 67 -1.95 -2.84 -30.23
C GLN A 67 -2.08 -3.72 -28.98
N SER A 68 -2.13 -3.13 -27.77
CA SER A 68 -2.35 -3.91 -26.55
C SER A 68 -3.76 -4.50 -26.55
N PRO A 69 -3.93 -5.84 -26.71
CA PRO A 69 -5.25 -6.44 -26.81
C PRO A 69 -6.01 -6.31 -25.49
N VAL A 70 -5.28 -6.40 -24.36
CA VAL A 70 -5.83 -6.26 -23.01
C VAL A 70 -6.36 -4.85 -22.78
N MET A 71 -5.60 -3.81 -23.16
CA MET A 71 -6.05 -2.43 -23.01
C MET A 71 -7.23 -2.13 -23.92
N ALA A 72 -7.22 -2.61 -25.17
CA ALA A 72 -8.34 -2.41 -26.11
C ALA A 72 -9.61 -3.12 -25.63
N TRP A 73 -9.49 -4.36 -25.16
CA TRP A 73 -10.61 -5.10 -24.57
C TRP A 73 -11.16 -4.40 -23.32
N LEU A 74 -10.29 -3.97 -22.41
CA LEU A 74 -10.69 -3.21 -21.23
C LEU A 74 -11.39 -1.90 -21.62
N TRP A 75 -10.84 -1.18 -22.60
CA TRP A 75 -11.44 0.08 -23.07
C TRP A 75 -12.84 -0.16 -23.61
N ARG A 76 -13.05 -1.22 -24.40
CA ARG A 76 -14.39 -1.58 -24.89
C ARG A 76 -15.40 -1.78 -23.76
N LEU A 77 -14.98 -2.36 -22.62
CA LEU A 77 -15.86 -2.56 -21.47
C LEU A 77 -16.26 -1.25 -20.78
N ILE A 78 -15.33 -0.28 -20.71
CA ILE A 78 -15.53 0.97 -19.97
C ILE A 78 -15.99 2.13 -20.85
N ASP A 79 -15.86 2.06 -22.18
CA ASP A 79 -16.26 3.12 -23.13
C ASP A 79 -17.73 3.54 -22.94
N PRO A 80 -18.69 2.62 -22.65
CA PRO A 80 -20.09 3.01 -22.40
C PRO A 80 -20.30 3.92 -21.19
N LEU A 81 -19.42 3.85 -20.17
CA LEU A 81 -19.54 4.67 -18.95
C LEU A 81 -19.19 6.14 -19.22
N ALA A 82 -18.19 6.38 -20.06
CA ALA A 82 -17.75 7.71 -20.46
C ALA A 82 -17.04 7.65 -21.82
N PRO A 83 -17.74 7.93 -22.93
CA PRO A 83 -17.22 7.65 -24.26
C PRO A 83 -15.92 8.37 -24.60
N GLY A 84 -15.00 7.63 -25.22
CA GLY A 84 -13.71 8.09 -25.74
C GLY A 84 -12.61 8.16 -24.66
N PRO A 85 -11.79 9.22 -24.65
CA PRO A 85 -10.65 9.35 -23.72
C PRO A 85 -11.04 9.35 -22.24
N ARG A 86 -12.27 9.80 -21.96
CA ARG A 86 -12.79 10.04 -20.60
C ARG A 86 -12.83 8.79 -19.75
N SER A 87 -13.31 7.67 -20.30
CA SER A 87 -13.42 6.40 -19.57
C SER A 87 -12.06 5.90 -19.10
N MET A 88 -11.06 5.95 -19.97
CA MET A 88 -9.71 5.51 -19.61
C MET A 88 -9.04 6.48 -18.64
N LEU A 89 -9.25 7.79 -18.77
CA LEU A 89 -8.79 8.78 -17.77
C LEU A 89 -9.42 8.53 -16.40
N LEU A 90 -10.73 8.29 -16.33
CA LEU A 90 -11.44 8.00 -15.09
C LEU A 90 -10.88 6.74 -14.43
N LEU A 91 -10.65 5.69 -15.22
CA LEU A 91 -10.09 4.44 -14.73
C LEU A 91 -8.67 4.63 -14.18
N THR A 92 -7.75 5.23 -14.95
CA THR A 92 -6.36 5.42 -14.52
C THR A 92 -6.28 6.31 -13.28
N THR A 93 -7.06 7.40 -13.26
CA THR A 93 -7.14 8.31 -12.11
C THR A 93 -7.70 7.61 -10.87
N ALA A 94 -8.74 6.78 -11.01
CA ALA A 94 -9.32 6.02 -9.90
C ALA A 94 -8.32 5.00 -9.34
N LEU A 95 -7.64 4.23 -10.20
CA LEU A 95 -6.63 3.26 -9.80
C LEU A 95 -5.47 3.94 -9.07
N TYR A 96 -4.97 5.04 -9.61
CA TYR A 96 -3.85 5.79 -9.05
C TYR A 96 -4.13 6.28 -7.63
N TRP A 97 -5.21 7.05 -7.45
CA TRP A 97 -5.54 7.64 -6.16
C TRP A 97 -6.05 6.60 -5.16
N SER A 98 -6.71 5.52 -5.60
CA SER A 98 -7.06 4.39 -4.73
C SER A 98 -5.83 3.65 -4.23
N GLY A 99 -4.81 3.45 -5.08
CA GLY A 99 -3.55 2.82 -4.68
C GLY A 99 -2.83 3.62 -3.59
N PHE A 100 -2.66 4.93 -3.80
CA PHE A 100 -2.07 5.82 -2.80
C PHE A 100 -2.90 5.89 -1.51
N ALA A 101 -4.23 6.01 -1.62
CA ALA A 101 -5.11 6.04 -0.46
C ALA A 101 -5.01 4.74 0.35
N LEU A 102 -4.98 3.58 -0.31
CA LEU A 102 -4.90 2.29 0.37
C LEU A 102 -3.57 2.13 1.11
N ILE A 103 -2.44 2.48 0.48
CA ILE A 103 -1.12 2.52 1.14
C ILE A 103 -1.19 3.47 2.35
N GLY A 104 -1.72 4.68 2.16
CA GLY A 104 -1.85 5.68 3.22
C GLY A 104 -2.67 5.18 4.40
N LEU A 105 -3.81 4.52 4.15
CA LEU A 105 -4.66 3.94 5.19
C LEU A 105 -3.96 2.81 5.96
N VAL A 106 -3.18 1.96 5.27
CA VAL A 106 -2.41 0.89 5.91
C VAL A 106 -1.30 1.48 6.80
N LEU A 107 -0.57 2.48 6.31
CA LEU A 107 0.52 3.11 7.06
C LEU A 107 0.01 3.97 8.23
N ALA A 108 -1.11 4.66 8.07
CA ALA A 108 -1.74 5.46 9.14
C ALA A 108 -2.08 4.64 10.38
N ARG A 109 -2.34 3.33 10.22
CA ARG A 109 -2.61 2.42 11.36
C ARG A 109 -1.38 2.19 12.24
N ARG A 110 -0.17 2.27 11.67
CA ARG A 110 1.11 2.11 12.38
C ARG A 110 1.64 3.46 12.86
N THR A 111 1.64 4.43 11.96
CA THR A 111 2.20 5.77 12.20
C THR A 111 1.26 6.81 11.58
N PRO A 112 0.47 7.56 12.37
CA PRO A 112 -0.61 8.41 11.86
C PRO A 112 -0.21 9.41 10.77
N TRP A 113 0.99 10.01 10.87
CA TRP A 113 1.44 11.02 9.91
C TRP A 113 1.90 10.42 8.57
N LEU A 114 2.32 9.14 8.55
CA LEU A 114 2.77 8.49 7.32
C LEU A 114 1.64 8.29 6.31
N GLY A 115 0.38 8.17 6.77
CA GLY A 115 -0.75 8.00 5.87
C GLY A 115 -0.94 9.18 4.93
N PRO A 116 -1.20 10.38 5.46
CA PRO A 116 -1.33 11.60 4.66
C PRO A 116 -0.09 11.88 3.82
N VAL A 117 1.12 11.69 4.37
CA VAL A 117 2.37 11.93 3.62
C VAL A 117 2.51 10.99 2.44
N THR A 118 2.29 9.69 2.61
CA THR A 118 2.37 8.74 1.49
C THR A 118 1.29 8.96 0.46
N THR A 119 0.08 9.35 0.86
CA THR A 119 -0.98 9.71 -0.09
C THR A 119 -0.61 10.96 -0.87
N ALA A 120 0.01 11.94 -0.21
CA ALA A 120 0.48 13.17 -0.85
C ALA A 120 1.63 12.95 -1.84
N LEU A 121 2.35 11.82 -1.77
CA LEU A 121 3.33 11.43 -2.79
C LEU A 121 2.68 11.22 -4.17
N GLY A 122 1.36 11.01 -4.24
CA GLY A 122 0.61 11.01 -5.50
C GLY A 122 0.66 12.35 -6.25
N PHE A 123 1.04 13.45 -5.59
CA PHE A 123 1.24 14.76 -6.22
C PHE A 123 2.67 14.97 -6.72
N VAL A 124 3.57 13.99 -6.59
CA VAL A 124 4.92 14.12 -7.14
C VAL A 124 4.82 14.36 -8.65
N PRO A 125 5.44 15.44 -9.18
CA PRO A 125 5.18 15.91 -10.54
C PRO A 125 5.39 14.84 -11.62
N SER A 126 6.42 14.00 -11.47
CA SER A 126 6.71 12.96 -12.44
C SER A 126 5.55 11.97 -12.60
N GLY A 127 4.95 11.49 -11.51
CA GLY A 127 3.80 10.58 -11.58
C GLY A 127 2.51 11.31 -11.98
N PHE A 128 2.25 12.46 -11.38
CA PHE A 128 1.00 13.20 -11.56
C PHE A 128 0.81 13.70 -13.01
N MET A 129 1.87 14.24 -13.63
CA MET A 129 1.78 14.83 -14.97
C MET A 129 1.50 13.79 -16.06
N PHE A 130 1.91 12.53 -15.86
CA PHE A 130 1.63 11.47 -16.82
C PHE A 130 0.17 11.03 -16.81
N LEU A 131 -0.60 11.23 -15.73
CA LEU A 131 -1.99 10.76 -15.64
C LEU A 131 -2.90 11.33 -16.75
N GLY A 132 -2.55 12.49 -17.29
CA GLY A 132 -3.29 13.07 -18.41
C GLY A 132 -3.07 12.38 -19.75
N ILE A 133 -2.02 11.57 -19.91
CA ILE A 133 -1.67 10.90 -21.16
C ILE A 133 -2.18 9.45 -21.12
N LEU A 134 -2.97 9.07 -22.12
CA LEU A 134 -3.60 7.74 -22.17
C LEU A 134 -2.67 6.68 -22.75
N TRP A 135 -1.59 6.36 -22.04
CA TRP A 135 -0.68 5.27 -22.43
C TRP A 135 -0.94 3.96 -21.67
N ARG A 136 -0.63 2.86 -22.35
CA ARG A 136 -0.67 1.52 -21.78
C ARG A 136 0.25 1.36 -20.56
N ASP A 137 1.43 2.00 -20.59
CA ASP A 137 2.42 1.91 -19.51
C ASP A 137 1.95 2.64 -18.24
N ILE A 138 1.20 3.73 -18.42
CA ILE A 138 0.61 4.50 -17.31
C ILE A 138 -0.52 3.69 -16.68
N LEU A 139 -1.41 3.11 -17.50
CA LEU A 139 -2.43 2.19 -17.01
C LEU A 139 -1.80 1.01 -16.25
N PHE A 140 -0.78 0.38 -16.83
CA PHE A 140 -0.07 -0.73 -16.22
C PHE A 140 0.58 -0.33 -14.88
N GLY A 141 1.22 0.83 -14.81
CA GLY A 141 1.79 1.37 -13.57
C GLY A 141 0.72 1.61 -12.49
N CYS A 142 -0.45 2.14 -12.86
CA CYS A 142 -1.56 2.35 -11.91
C CYS A 142 -2.14 1.04 -11.39
N VAL A 143 -2.27 0.02 -12.25
CA VAL A 143 -2.68 -1.34 -11.86
C VAL A 143 -1.67 -1.94 -10.89
N TRP A 144 -0.37 -1.83 -11.19
CA TRP A 144 0.70 -2.31 -10.31
C TRP A 144 0.74 -1.59 -8.97
N LEU A 145 0.53 -0.28 -8.95
CA LEU A 145 0.44 0.49 -7.72
C LEU A 145 -0.70 -0.02 -6.83
N LEU A 146 -1.90 -0.20 -7.39
CA LEU A 146 -3.03 -0.72 -6.64
C LEU A 146 -2.81 -2.18 -6.19
N ALA A 147 -2.21 -3.01 -7.04
CA ALA A 147 -1.87 -4.38 -6.71
C ALA A 147 -0.87 -4.45 -5.54
N ALA A 148 0.19 -3.62 -5.56
CA ALA A 148 1.16 -3.51 -4.47
C ALA A 148 0.49 -3.00 -3.18
N ALA A 149 -0.42 -2.03 -3.29
CA ALA A 149 -1.19 -1.52 -2.16
C ALA A 149 -2.08 -2.60 -1.53
N LEU A 150 -2.75 -3.42 -2.34
CA LEU A 150 -3.56 -4.55 -1.90
C LEU A 150 -2.70 -5.64 -1.25
N ALA A 151 -1.55 -5.98 -1.84
CA ALA A 151 -0.60 -6.92 -1.27
C ALA A 151 -0.12 -6.44 0.11
N LEU A 152 0.26 -5.17 0.22
CA LEU A 152 0.65 -4.56 1.49
C LEU A 152 -0.47 -4.60 2.54
N ALA A 153 -1.72 -4.35 2.12
CA ALA A 153 -2.89 -4.41 3.00
C ALA A 153 -3.20 -5.84 3.47
N ALA A 154 -2.89 -6.85 2.66
CA ALA A 154 -3.10 -8.27 2.96
C ALA A 154 -1.98 -8.90 3.80
N SER A 155 -0.76 -8.32 3.79
CA SER A 155 0.38 -8.83 4.54
C SER A 155 0.11 -8.94 6.04
N LYS A 156 0.07 -10.17 6.55
CA LYS A 156 0.00 -10.47 7.99
C LYS A 156 1.37 -10.23 8.64
N LYS A 157 1.38 -9.82 9.91
CA LYS A 157 2.62 -9.75 10.69
C LYS A 157 2.95 -11.17 11.16
N GLU A 158 4.07 -11.73 10.73
CA GLU A 158 4.54 -13.00 11.29
C GLU A 158 4.86 -12.80 12.78
N PRO A 159 4.43 -13.72 13.66
CA PRO A 159 4.82 -13.69 15.05
C PRO A 159 6.36 -13.75 15.14
N PRO A 160 6.99 -13.05 16.09
CA PRO A 160 8.41 -13.23 16.33
C PRO A 160 8.71 -14.72 16.52
N THR A 161 9.67 -15.26 15.77
CA THR A 161 10.15 -16.63 15.97
C THR A 161 10.54 -16.78 17.45
N PRO A 162 9.94 -17.73 18.20
CA PRO A 162 10.34 -17.98 19.58
C PRO A 162 11.84 -18.22 19.64
N ALA A 163 12.53 -17.55 20.56
CA ALA A 163 13.95 -17.80 20.77
C ALA A 163 14.17 -19.31 21.05
N PRO A 164 15.27 -19.90 20.55
CA PRO A 164 15.56 -21.30 20.82
C PRO A 164 15.56 -21.53 22.34
N SER A 165 14.80 -22.54 22.78
CA SER A 165 14.70 -22.92 24.19
C SER A 165 16.12 -23.13 24.74
N PRO A 166 16.47 -22.52 25.90
CA PRO A 166 17.78 -22.76 26.50
C PRO A 166 17.96 -24.27 26.72
N PRO A 167 19.17 -24.82 26.50
CA PRO A 167 19.42 -26.24 26.73
C PRO A 167 19.03 -26.58 28.17
N LEU A 168 18.22 -27.63 28.33
CA LEU A 168 17.84 -28.19 29.62
C LEU A 168 19.12 -28.46 30.40
N ALA A 169 19.44 -27.58 31.36
CA ALA A 169 20.50 -27.83 32.32
C ALA A 169 20.12 -29.12 33.05
N SER A 170 20.90 -30.18 32.80
CA SER A 170 20.76 -31.45 33.49
C SER A 170 20.91 -31.17 34.98
N ARG A 171 19.80 -31.33 35.71
CA ARG A 171 19.76 -31.22 37.16
C ARG A 171 20.41 -32.49 37.73
N ALA A 172 21.73 -32.59 37.61
CA ALA A 172 22.51 -33.60 38.32
C ALA A 172 22.54 -33.21 39.80
N GLY A 173 21.95 -34.06 40.63
CA GLY A 173 21.66 -33.81 42.04
C GLY A 173 22.91 -33.61 42.88
N GLY A 174 22.87 -32.57 43.70
CA GLY A 174 23.68 -32.49 44.91
C GLY A 174 22.88 -33.02 46.10
N GLY A 175 23.51 -33.84 46.94
CA GLY A 175 23.09 -34.00 48.32
C GLY A 175 23.17 -35.40 48.92
N GLU A 176 24.37 -35.99 49.01
CA GLU A 176 24.67 -36.96 50.07
C GLU A 176 25.79 -36.40 50.95
N SER A 177 25.42 -35.82 52.10
CA SER A 177 26.29 -35.66 53.26
C SER A 177 25.52 -36.08 54.50
N LYS A 178 26.01 -37.12 55.19
CA LYS A 178 25.72 -37.60 56.56
C LYS A 178 26.49 -38.93 56.70
N ARG A 179 27.31 -39.27 57.70
CA ARG A 179 27.73 -38.69 58.98
C ARG A 179 29.06 -39.37 59.35
N PHE A 180 30.01 -38.61 59.85
CA PHE A 180 31.20 -39.10 60.57
C PHE A 180 30.75 -39.65 61.94
N GLY A 181 31.15 -40.88 62.30
CA GLY A 181 31.00 -41.43 63.65
C GLY A 181 32.25 -41.16 64.51
N PRO A 182 32.14 -41.05 65.83
CA PRO A 182 33.29 -40.83 66.73
C PRO A 182 34.00 -42.16 67.07
N PRO A 183 35.30 -42.12 67.44
CA PRO A 183 36.12 -43.33 67.63
C PRO A 183 36.00 -43.93 69.04
N PRO A 184 36.26 -45.24 69.16
CA PRO A 184 37.06 -45.80 70.26
C PRO A 184 38.43 -46.32 69.79
#